data_AF-A0A8C3G3J0-F1
#
_entry.id   AF-A0A8C3G3J0-F1
#
_cell.length_a   1.000
_cell.length_b   1.000
_cell.length_c   1.000
_cell.angle_alpha   90.00
_cell.angle_beta   90.00
_cell.angle_gamma   90.00
#
_symmetry.space_group_name_H-M   'P 1'
#
loop_
_entity.id
_entity.type
_entity.pdbx_description
1 polymer ?
#
loop_
_entity_poly.entity_id
_entity_poly.type
_entity_poly.pdbx_seq_one_letter_code
_entity_poly.pdbx_strand_id
1 'polypeptide(L)'
;SYAKPPVFGPSRQLDIELEMAFFVGGGNQLGEPIPIEKAHEHIFGMVLMNDWSARDIQAWEYVPLGPFLGKNFGTTISPWVIPMEALLPFAEPNPIQDPEPLPYLQHPDAYTLNINLFVSLKGQGMSEAANICKSNFKYMYWTMKQQLAHHTVSGCNVRPGDLLASGTISGPDPESFGSMLELSWRGSKSVDLGGGETRTFLRDGDEVTITGYGQGDGYRVGFGPCMGTILPALQH
;
A
#
# COMPACT_ATOMS: atom_id res chain seq x y z
N SER A 1 -7.84 -32.74 17.73
CA SER A 1 -7.07 -31.53 18.06
C SER A 1 -8.06 -30.49 18.52
N TYR A 2 -8.16 -30.22 19.84
CA TYR A 2 -9.08 -29.19 20.34
C TYR A 2 -8.35 -27.85 20.26
N ALA A 3 -8.70 -27.04 19.26
CA ALA A 3 -8.26 -25.65 19.22
C ALA A 3 -8.78 -24.94 20.48
N LYS A 4 -7.92 -24.13 21.12
CA LYS A 4 -8.37 -23.27 22.22
C LYS A 4 -9.39 -22.27 21.66
N PRO A 5 -10.44 -21.89 22.42
CA PRO A 5 -11.39 -20.87 21.99
C PRO A 5 -10.67 -19.55 21.69
N PRO A 6 -11.22 -18.72 20.77
CA PRO A 6 -10.72 -17.37 20.56
C PRO A 6 -10.86 -16.54 21.84
N VAL A 7 -10.00 -15.54 21.99
CA VAL A 7 -10.00 -14.61 23.12
C VAL A 7 -10.22 -13.19 22.62
N PHE A 8 -10.86 -12.36 23.43
CA PHE A 8 -11.02 -10.93 23.17
C PHE A 8 -9.88 -10.16 23.87
N GLY A 9 -9.29 -9.19 23.18
CA GLY A 9 -8.19 -8.38 23.70
C GLY A 9 -7.51 -7.55 22.60
N PRO A 10 -6.47 -6.79 22.96
CA PRO A 10 -5.71 -5.99 22.00
C PRO A 10 -4.98 -6.88 20.98
N SER A 11 -4.82 -6.36 19.76
CA SER A 11 -4.01 -7.02 18.73
C SER A 11 -2.56 -7.15 19.21
N ARG A 12 -1.94 -8.27 18.86
CA ARG A 12 -0.54 -8.62 19.15
C ARG A 12 0.33 -8.63 17.90
N GLN A 13 -0.26 -8.38 16.73
CA GLN A 13 0.40 -8.41 15.43
C GLN A 13 -0.06 -7.21 14.60
N LEU A 14 0.14 -6.01 15.16
CA LEU A 14 -0.16 -4.76 14.49
C LEU A 14 0.93 -4.43 13.46
N ASP A 15 0.51 -4.06 12.25
CA ASP A 15 1.36 -4.02 11.07
C ASP A 15 1.04 -2.81 10.19
N ILE A 16 2.00 -2.47 9.35
CA ILE A 16 1.88 -1.53 8.25
C ILE A 16 1.58 -2.28 6.94
N GLU A 17 1.09 -1.55 5.95
CA GLU A 17 1.19 -1.94 4.55
C GLU A 17 1.62 -0.73 3.74
N LEU A 18 2.84 -0.78 3.18
CA LEU A 18 3.32 0.23 2.24
C LEU A 18 2.50 0.16 0.96
N GLU A 19 1.68 1.18 0.72
CA GLU A 19 0.87 1.28 -0.48
C GLU A 19 0.99 2.66 -1.14
N MET A 20 0.58 2.71 -2.40
CA MET A 20 0.18 3.94 -3.04
C MET A 20 -1.26 3.79 -3.52
N ALA A 21 -1.98 4.90 -3.61
CA ALA A 21 -3.36 4.88 -4.07
C ALA A 21 -3.60 6.01 -5.06
N PHE A 22 -4.53 5.81 -5.99
CA PHE A 22 -4.94 6.82 -6.96
C PHE A 22 -6.39 7.23 -6.76
N PHE A 23 -6.63 8.53 -6.94
CA PHE A 23 -7.97 9.08 -6.97
C PHE A 23 -8.56 8.97 -8.37
N VAL A 24 -9.83 8.53 -8.42
CA VAL A 24 -10.64 8.62 -9.63
C VAL A 24 -11.03 10.08 -9.85
N GLY A 25 -10.74 10.60 -11.05
CA GLY A 25 -11.09 11.96 -11.47
C GLY A 25 -12.44 12.02 -12.18
N GLY A 26 -12.60 11.22 -13.24
CA GLY A 26 -13.86 11.02 -13.96
C GLY A 26 -14.50 9.68 -13.59
N GLY A 27 -15.80 9.66 -13.31
CA GLY A 27 -16.52 8.40 -13.05
C GLY A 27 -17.00 7.68 -14.32
N ASN A 28 -17.76 6.60 -14.13
CA ASN A 28 -18.54 5.92 -15.18
C ASN A 28 -20.01 5.74 -14.71
N GLN A 29 -20.91 5.47 -15.65
CA GLN A 29 -22.29 5.13 -15.30
C GLN A 29 -22.37 3.68 -14.82
N LEU A 30 -23.34 3.40 -13.95
CA LEU A 30 -23.61 2.04 -13.51
C LEU A 30 -23.99 1.16 -14.71
N GLY A 31 -23.32 0.02 -14.86
CA GLY A 31 -23.50 -0.88 -16.00
C GLY A 31 -22.65 -0.54 -17.22
N GLU A 32 -21.87 0.54 -17.20
CA GLU A 32 -21.01 0.96 -18.31
C GLU A 32 -19.52 0.86 -17.91
N PRO A 33 -18.81 -0.24 -18.28
CA PRO A 33 -17.40 -0.41 -17.96
C PRO A 33 -16.49 0.67 -18.56
N ILE A 34 -15.35 0.94 -17.92
CA ILE A 34 -14.28 1.77 -18.47
C ILE A 34 -13.35 0.87 -19.30
N PRO A 35 -13.27 1.04 -20.63
CA PRO A 35 -12.28 0.30 -21.45
C PRO A 35 -10.86 0.66 -21.01
N ILE A 36 -9.94 -0.30 -21.06
CA ILE A 36 -8.57 -0.10 -20.59
C ILE A 36 -7.83 1.02 -21.33
N GLU A 37 -8.15 1.25 -22.60
CA GLU A 37 -7.59 2.32 -23.42
C GLU A 37 -7.94 3.69 -22.86
N LYS A 38 -9.10 3.82 -22.20
CA LYS A 38 -9.60 5.06 -21.61
C LYS A 38 -9.29 5.20 -20.12
N ALA A 39 -8.86 4.14 -19.44
CA ALA A 39 -8.66 4.15 -17.99
C ALA A 39 -7.78 5.32 -17.49
N HIS A 40 -6.78 5.74 -18.27
CA HIS A 40 -5.92 6.87 -17.95
C HIS A 40 -6.65 8.22 -17.83
N GLU A 41 -7.75 8.42 -18.57
CA GLU A 41 -8.59 9.63 -18.53
C GLU A 41 -9.34 9.77 -17.18
N HIS A 42 -9.46 8.66 -16.45
CA HIS A 42 -10.21 8.58 -15.20
C HIS A 42 -9.32 8.62 -13.95
N ILE A 43 -7.99 8.66 -14.09
CA ILE A 43 -7.03 8.64 -12.98
C ILE A 43 -6.49 10.06 -12.77
N PHE A 44 -6.90 10.71 -11.68
CA PHE A 44 -6.52 12.10 -11.40
C PHE A 44 -5.07 12.24 -10.92
N GLY A 45 -4.70 11.46 -9.91
CA GLY A 45 -3.40 11.58 -9.26
C GLY A 45 -3.26 10.60 -8.11
N MET A 46 -2.07 10.57 -7.52
CA MET A 46 -1.69 9.56 -6.53
C MET A 46 -1.32 10.15 -5.17
N VAL A 47 -1.46 9.34 -4.14
CA VAL A 47 -1.02 9.56 -2.77
C VAL A 47 -0.25 8.34 -2.26
N LEU A 48 0.55 8.53 -1.21
CA LEU A 48 1.05 7.44 -0.38
C LEU A 48 -0.09 6.96 0.53
N MET A 49 -0.10 5.67 0.87
CA MET A 49 -1.07 5.08 1.76
C MET A 49 -0.41 4.08 2.72
N ASN A 50 -0.88 4.07 3.98
CA ASN A 50 -0.61 3.00 4.93
C ASN A 50 -1.93 2.33 5.29
N ASP A 51 -2.12 1.08 4.84
CA ASP A 51 -3.29 0.27 5.20
C ASP A 51 -3.01 -0.53 6.48
N TRP A 52 -3.20 0.12 7.62
CA TRP A 52 -2.87 -0.45 8.93
C TRP A 52 -3.60 -1.78 9.14
N SER A 53 -2.88 -2.76 9.68
CA SER A 53 -3.35 -4.13 9.70
C SER A 53 -3.17 -4.80 11.06
N ALA A 54 -4.24 -5.38 11.61
CA ALA A 54 -4.19 -6.24 12.79
C ALA A 54 -4.22 -7.71 12.33
N ARG A 55 -3.03 -8.30 12.12
CA ARG A 55 -2.87 -9.59 11.41
C ARG A 55 -3.50 -10.77 12.13
N ASP A 56 -3.48 -10.74 13.46
CA ASP A 56 -4.09 -11.78 14.29
C ASP A 56 -5.62 -11.76 14.23
N ILE A 57 -6.22 -10.57 14.24
CA ILE A 57 -7.67 -10.39 14.02
C ILE A 57 -8.03 -10.82 12.59
N GLN A 58 -7.29 -10.33 11.60
CA GLN A 58 -7.48 -10.64 10.18
C GLN A 58 -7.43 -12.15 9.92
N ALA A 59 -6.45 -12.86 10.49
CA ALA A 59 -6.27 -14.29 10.28
C ALA A 59 -7.45 -15.13 10.81
N TRP A 60 -8.14 -14.67 11.85
CA TRP A 60 -9.31 -15.34 12.40
C TRP A 60 -10.58 -15.07 11.58
N GLU A 61 -10.78 -13.85 11.09
CA GLU A 61 -12.04 -13.43 10.48
C GLU A 61 -12.13 -13.65 8.96
N TYR A 62 -11.00 -13.67 8.23
CA TYR A 62 -11.04 -13.42 6.78
C TYR A 62 -11.66 -14.56 5.96
N VAL A 63 -11.77 -15.77 6.53
CA VAL A 63 -12.39 -16.90 5.83
C VAL A 63 -13.89 -16.91 6.14
N PRO A 64 -14.77 -16.85 5.12
CA PRO A 64 -14.52 -16.84 3.68
C PRO A 64 -14.66 -15.45 3.01
N LEU A 65 -14.97 -14.40 3.76
CA LEU A 65 -15.48 -13.14 3.21
C LEU A 65 -14.40 -12.07 2.94
N GLY A 66 -13.15 -12.36 3.26
CA GLY A 66 -12.03 -11.44 3.14
C GLY A 66 -11.81 -10.59 4.41
N PRO A 67 -10.76 -9.75 4.40
CA PRO A 67 -10.40 -8.89 5.52
C PRO A 67 -11.51 -7.90 5.90
N PHE A 68 -11.70 -7.64 7.20
CA PHE A 68 -12.69 -6.69 7.69
C PHE A 68 -12.19 -5.87 8.88
N LEU A 69 -12.38 -6.34 10.13
CA LEU A 69 -11.94 -5.62 11.35
C LEU A 69 -10.42 -5.56 11.49
N GLY A 70 -9.71 -6.48 10.83
CA GLY A 70 -8.26 -6.45 10.71
C GLY A 70 -7.74 -5.25 9.92
N LYS A 71 -8.60 -4.45 9.28
CA LYS A 71 -8.25 -3.34 8.39
C LYS A 71 -9.00 -2.03 8.70
N ASN A 72 -10.31 -2.12 8.94
CA ASN A 72 -11.18 -0.94 9.00
C ASN A 72 -10.99 -0.02 10.22
N PHE A 73 -10.02 -0.30 11.09
CA PHE A 73 -9.71 0.52 12.26
C PHE A 73 -8.87 1.76 11.90
N GLY A 74 -8.19 1.76 10.76
CA GLY A 74 -7.43 2.91 10.30
C GLY A 74 -6.73 2.69 8.97
N THR A 75 -6.81 3.70 8.11
CA THR A 75 -6.04 3.80 6.87
C THR A 75 -5.56 5.25 6.76
N THR A 76 -4.26 5.46 6.58
CA THR A 76 -3.67 6.81 6.46
C THR A 76 -3.28 7.07 5.01
N ILE A 77 -3.52 8.30 4.51
CA ILE A 77 -3.00 8.76 3.22
C ILE A 77 -2.16 10.03 3.37
N SER A 78 -1.21 10.25 2.47
CA SER A 78 -0.51 11.54 2.38
C SER A 78 -1.46 12.64 1.90
N PRO A 79 -1.31 13.89 2.37
CA PRO A 79 -2.27 14.96 2.09
C PRO A 79 -2.18 15.54 0.67
N TRP A 80 -1.04 15.37 -0.01
CA TRP A 80 -0.81 15.95 -1.33
C TRP A 80 -1.09 14.94 -2.43
N VAL A 81 -2.16 15.18 -3.20
CA VAL A 81 -2.46 14.39 -4.40
C VAL A 81 -1.56 14.87 -5.53
N ILE A 82 -0.62 14.02 -5.95
CA ILE A 82 0.29 14.35 -7.04
C ILE A 82 -0.39 14.01 -8.37
N PRO A 83 -0.63 14.98 -9.26
CA PRO A 83 -1.37 14.75 -10.49
C PRO A 83 -0.60 13.81 -11.42
N MET A 84 -1.31 13.00 -12.20
CA MET A 84 -0.67 12.05 -13.13
C MET A 84 0.28 12.74 -14.11
N GLU A 85 -0.04 13.96 -14.57
CA GLU A 85 0.83 14.76 -15.44
C GLU A 85 2.25 14.98 -14.87
N ALA A 86 2.37 15.12 -13.54
CA ALA A 86 3.67 15.25 -12.88
C ALA A 86 4.39 13.91 -12.70
N LEU A 87 3.67 12.79 -12.79
CA LEU A 87 4.19 11.44 -12.59
C LEU A 87 4.54 10.72 -13.89
N LEU A 88 3.85 11.04 -15.00
CA LEU A 88 4.09 10.45 -16.32
C LEU A 88 5.54 10.56 -16.82
N PRO A 89 6.34 11.60 -16.48
CA PRO A 89 7.77 11.61 -16.80
C PRO A 89 8.58 10.46 -16.17
N PHE A 90 8.06 9.81 -15.14
CA PHE A 90 8.68 8.65 -14.48
C PHE A 90 8.07 7.31 -14.93
N ALA A 91 7.26 7.31 -16.00
CA ALA A 91 6.71 6.08 -16.55
C ALA A 91 7.80 5.22 -17.21
N GLU A 92 7.78 3.93 -16.91
CA GLU A 92 8.62 2.87 -17.48
C GLU A 92 7.75 1.81 -18.18
N PRO A 93 8.33 0.98 -19.07
CA PRO A 93 7.63 -0.16 -19.63
C PRO A 93 6.99 -1.03 -18.56
N ASN A 94 5.79 -1.54 -18.83
CA ASN A 94 5.08 -2.40 -17.88
C ASN A 94 5.81 -3.74 -17.71
N PRO A 95 5.73 -4.37 -16.52
CA PRO A 95 6.25 -5.72 -16.31
C PRO A 95 5.67 -6.70 -17.32
N ILE A 96 6.48 -7.68 -17.72
CA ILE A 96 6.02 -8.80 -18.54
C ILE A 96 5.06 -9.64 -17.70
N GLN A 97 3.85 -9.85 -18.22
CA GLN A 97 2.84 -10.68 -17.58
C GLN A 97 2.78 -12.05 -18.24
N ASP A 98 2.92 -13.09 -17.42
CA ASP A 98 2.82 -14.50 -17.79
C ASP A 98 1.95 -15.20 -16.71
N PRO A 99 0.79 -15.76 -17.06
CA PRO A 99 0.20 -15.82 -18.41
C PRO A 99 -0.20 -14.44 -18.94
N GLU A 100 -0.27 -14.33 -20.27
CA GLU A 100 -0.80 -13.13 -20.92
C GLU A 100 -2.25 -12.85 -20.43
N PRO A 101 -2.57 -11.63 -19.99
CA PRO A 101 -3.91 -11.29 -19.53
C PRO A 101 -4.96 -11.44 -20.63
N LEU A 102 -6.23 -11.59 -20.24
CA LEU A 102 -7.35 -11.50 -21.17
C LEU A 102 -7.35 -10.14 -21.90
N PRO A 103 -7.87 -10.06 -23.15
CA PRO A 103 -7.76 -8.87 -23.99
C PRO A 103 -8.21 -7.55 -23.33
N TYR A 104 -9.25 -7.57 -22.48
CA TYR A 104 -9.74 -6.36 -21.81
C TYR A 104 -8.77 -5.78 -20.76
N LEU A 105 -7.71 -6.51 -20.40
CA LEU A 105 -6.64 -6.09 -19.49
C LEU A 105 -5.31 -5.80 -20.22
N GLN A 106 -5.26 -5.92 -21.54
CA GLN A 106 -4.04 -5.69 -22.30
C GLN A 106 -3.92 -4.22 -22.69
N HIS A 107 -2.75 -3.62 -22.47
CA HIS A 107 -2.44 -2.29 -22.99
C HIS A 107 -0.93 -2.15 -23.27
N PRO A 108 -0.53 -1.59 -24.43
CA PRO A 108 0.88 -1.55 -24.84
C PRO A 108 1.65 -0.32 -24.30
N ASP A 109 0.94 0.70 -23.84
CA ASP A 109 1.53 1.94 -23.36
C ASP A 109 2.14 1.81 -21.95
N ALA A 110 3.30 2.42 -21.76
CA ALA A 110 3.99 2.48 -20.47
C ALA A 110 3.14 3.22 -19.42
N TYR A 111 2.83 2.53 -18.32
CA TYR A 111 2.03 3.08 -17.22
C TYR A 111 2.50 2.60 -15.83
N THR A 112 3.67 1.98 -15.77
CA THR A 112 4.37 1.62 -14.53
C THR A 112 5.22 2.80 -14.09
N LEU A 113 5.14 3.23 -12.84
CA LEU A 113 5.85 4.43 -12.40
C LEU A 113 7.08 4.10 -11.55
N ASN A 114 8.23 4.67 -11.89
CA ASN A 114 9.44 4.59 -11.09
C ASN A 114 9.42 5.61 -9.95
N ILE A 115 8.79 5.21 -8.84
CA ILE A 115 8.65 6.01 -7.62
C ILE A 115 9.40 5.31 -6.50
N ASN A 116 10.45 5.94 -5.98
CA ASN A 116 11.19 5.42 -4.83
C ASN A 116 10.35 5.57 -3.58
N LEU A 117 10.25 4.51 -2.78
CA LEU A 117 9.41 4.46 -1.58
C LEU A 117 10.24 4.03 -0.37
N PHE A 118 9.96 4.65 0.77
CA PHE A 118 10.68 4.44 2.02
C PHE A 118 9.69 4.34 3.16
N VAL A 119 9.96 3.42 4.09
CA VAL A 119 9.26 3.40 5.37
C VAL A 119 10.27 3.52 6.49
N SER A 120 10.06 4.49 7.37
CA SER A 120 10.79 4.63 8.62
C SER A 120 9.90 4.34 9.82
N LEU A 121 10.53 3.79 10.86
CA LEU A 121 9.92 3.46 12.14
C LEU A 121 10.73 4.12 13.25
N LYS A 122 10.05 4.89 14.10
CA LYS A 122 10.63 5.51 15.27
C LYS A 122 9.90 5.02 16.51
N GLY A 123 10.57 4.20 17.31
CA GLY A 123 10.03 3.74 18.58
C GLY A 123 10.03 4.82 19.65
N GLN A 124 9.16 4.64 20.64
CA GLN A 124 9.10 5.55 21.79
C GLN A 124 10.47 5.61 22.50
N GLY A 125 11.01 6.83 22.65
CA GLY A 125 12.32 7.07 23.28
C GLY A 125 13.52 7.00 22.35
N MET A 126 13.35 6.60 21.08
CA MET A 126 14.42 6.69 20.07
C MET A 126 14.66 8.16 19.68
N SER A 127 15.92 8.55 19.48
CA SER A 127 16.28 9.88 18.97
C SER A 127 16.02 10.00 17.48
N GLU A 128 16.35 8.96 16.72
CA GLU A 128 16.26 8.90 15.25
C GLU A 128 15.33 7.78 14.80
N ALA A 129 14.74 7.92 13.61
CA ALA A 129 13.92 6.87 13.00
C ALA A 129 14.82 5.91 12.20
N ALA A 130 14.52 4.62 12.26
CA ALA A 130 15.19 3.61 11.45
C ALA A 130 14.44 3.40 10.13
N ASN A 131 15.15 3.36 9.00
CA ASN A 131 14.54 3.03 7.72
C ASN A 131 14.40 1.51 7.58
N ILE A 132 13.19 1.00 7.69
CA ILE A 132 12.89 -0.44 7.71
C ILE A 132 12.55 -1.02 6.32
N CYS A 133 12.22 -0.16 5.35
CA CYS A 133 11.89 -0.57 3.98
C CYS A 133 12.43 0.44 2.96
N LYS A 134 12.99 -0.06 1.86
CA LYS A 134 13.30 0.72 0.64
C LYS A 134 12.75 -0.05 -0.55
N SER A 135 11.65 0.43 -1.13
CA SER A 135 10.96 -0.24 -2.22
C SER A 135 10.75 0.73 -3.39
N ASN A 136 10.03 0.27 -4.41
CA ASN A 136 9.68 1.10 -5.55
C ASN A 136 8.33 0.66 -6.13
N PHE A 137 7.50 1.64 -6.51
CA PHE A 137 6.19 1.36 -7.11
C PHE A 137 6.28 0.59 -8.43
N LYS A 138 7.42 0.65 -9.13
CA LYS A 138 7.61 -0.07 -10.40
C LYS A 138 7.56 -1.60 -10.29
N TYR A 139 7.60 -2.15 -9.08
CA TYR A 139 7.48 -3.59 -8.85
C TYR A 139 6.03 -4.10 -8.93
N MET A 140 5.04 -3.21 -9.00
CA MET A 140 3.63 -3.62 -9.13
C MET A 140 3.39 -4.40 -10.43
N TYR A 141 2.86 -5.62 -10.30
CA TYR A 141 2.60 -6.51 -11.43
C TYR A 141 1.40 -6.08 -12.28
N TRP A 142 0.38 -5.49 -11.65
CA TRP A 142 -0.81 -4.96 -12.31
C TRP A 142 -0.78 -3.44 -12.29
N THR A 143 -0.98 -2.82 -13.46
CA THR A 143 -0.98 -1.36 -13.58
C THR A 143 -2.29 -0.75 -13.06
N MET A 144 -2.28 0.56 -12.77
CA MET A 144 -3.50 1.27 -12.38
C MET A 144 -4.59 1.24 -13.46
N LYS A 145 -4.21 1.22 -14.74
CA LYS A 145 -5.16 1.07 -15.86
C LYS A 145 -5.87 -0.28 -15.78
N GLN A 146 -5.13 -1.35 -15.52
CA GLN A 146 -5.70 -2.69 -15.37
C GLN A 146 -6.57 -2.80 -14.11
N GLN A 147 -6.14 -2.23 -12.99
CA GLN A 147 -6.92 -2.21 -11.75
C GLN A 147 -8.29 -1.53 -11.98
N LEU A 148 -8.31 -0.36 -12.61
CA LEU A 148 -9.56 0.38 -12.86
C LEU A 148 -10.45 -0.30 -13.91
N ALA A 149 -9.86 -0.80 -15.01
CA ALA A 149 -10.59 -1.57 -16.02
C ALA A 149 -11.21 -2.83 -15.42
N HIS A 150 -10.47 -3.56 -14.58
CA HIS A 150 -10.98 -4.74 -13.88
C HIS A 150 -12.09 -4.39 -12.89
N HIS A 151 -11.91 -3.31 -12.11
CA HIS A 151 -12.91 -2.86 -11.13
C HIS A 151 -14.27 -2.60 -11.80
N THR A 152 -14.26 -2.02 -13.00
CA THR A 152 -15.48 -1.58 -13.69
C THR A 152 -16.03 -2.61 -14.70
N VAL A 153 -15.33 -3.70 -14.99
CA VAL A 153 -15.69 -4.66 -16.06
C VAL A 153 -17.08 -5.28 -15.89
N SER A 154 -17.53 -5.46 -14.64
CA SER A 154 -18.87 -6.01 -14.31
C SER A 154 -19.97 -4.94 -14.28
N GLY A 155 -19.65 -3.69 -14.59
CA GLY A 155 -20.56 -2.55 -14.53
C GLY A 155 -20.53 -1.79 -13.21
N CYS A 156 -19.58 -2.06 -12.30
CA CYS A 156 -19.39 -1.24 -11.10
C CYS A 156 -19.14 0.22 -11.50
N ASN A 157 -19.84 1.16 -10.88
CA ASN A 157 -19.61 2.58 -11.09
C ASN A 157 -18.59 3.11 -10.08
N VAL A 158 -17.53 3.73 -10.60
CA VAL A 158 -16.63 4.59 -9.83
C VAL A 158 -17.05 6.05 -9.96
N ARG A 159 -16.70 6.87 -8.97
CA ARG A 159 -17.06 8.29 -8.87
C ARG A 159 -15.82 9.14 -8.59
N PRO A 160 -15.86 10.43 -8.96
CA PRO A 160 -14.81 11.36 -8.57
C PRO A 160 -14.56 11.31 -7.06
N GLY A 161 -13.30 11.12 -6.67
CA GLY A 161 -12.88 11.01 -5.26
C GLY A 161 -12.87 9.58 -4.71
N ASP A 162 -13.35 8.56 -5.43
CA ASP A 162 -13.07 7.18 -5.07
C ASP A 162 -11.55 6.94 -5.10
N LEU A 163 -11.06 6.14 -4.14
CA LEU A 163 -9.65 5.87 -3.93
C LEU A 163 -9.37 4.38 -4.14
N LEU A 164 -8.50 4.05 -5.08
CA LEU A 164 -8.10 2.68 -5.37
C LEU A 164 -6.62 2.51 -4.99
N ALA A 165 -6.36 1.62 -4.04
CA ALA A 165 -5.03 1.35 -3.51
C ALA A 165 -4.35 0.17 -4.22
N SER A 166 -3.03 0.15 -4.20
CA SER A 166 -2.21 -0.79 -4.98
C SER A 166 -2.23 -2.21 -4.44
N GLY A 167 -2.53 -2.39 -3.15
CA GLY A 167 -2.03 -3.52 -2.37
C GLY A 167 -0.60 -3.27 -1.91
N THR A 168 -0.17 -4.03 -0.90
CA THR A 168 1.17 -3.90 -0.31
C THR A 168 2.28 -4.01 -1.37
N ILE A 169 3.17 -3.02 -1.40
CA ILE A 169 4.26 -2.91 -2.37
C ILE A 169 5.51 -3.58 -1.80
N SER A 170 5.83 -4.76 -2.33
CA SER A 170 7.04 -5.51 -2.01
C SER A 170 7.89 -5.70 -3.27
N GLY A 171 9.16 -5.31 -3.20
CA GLY A 171 10.14 -5.61 -4.25
C GLY A 171 10.76 -7.00 -4.10
N PRO A 172 11.71 -7.36 -4.98
CA PRO A 172 12.32 -8.69 -4.98
C PRO A 172 13.28 -8.91 -3.80
N ASP A 173 13.86 -7.85 -3.25
CA ASP A 173 14.85 -7.93 -2.18
C ASP A 173 14.18 -7.85 -0.80
N PRO A 174 14.64 -8.59 0.22
CA PRO A 174 14.03 -8.56 1.55
C PRO A 174 13.97 -7.18 2.21
N GLU A 175 14.88 -6.27 1.87
CA GLU A 175 14.86 -4.88 2.36
C GLU A 175 13.76 -4.01 1.74
N SER A 176 13.07 -4.53 0.72
CA SER A 176 12.02 -3.86 -0.05
C SER A 176 10.61 -4.40 0.23
N PHE A 177 10.46 -5.27 1.24
CA PHE A 177 9.16 -5.80 1.65
C PHE A 177 8.31 -4.74 2.35
N GLY A 178 7.04 -4.65 1.97
CA GLY A 178 6.14 -3.55 2.32
C GLY A 178 5.42 -3.71 3.66
N SER A 179 5.62 -4.80 4.40
CA SER A 179 4.99 -5.03 5.70
C SER A 179 5.95 -5.59 6.74
N MET A 180 5.66 -5.37 8.03
CA MET A 180 6.39 -6.03 9.12
C MET A 180 6.17 -7.53 9.10
N LEU A 181 5.00 -8.01 8.65
CA LEU A 181 4.73 -9.44 8.45
C LEU A 181 5.78 -10.10 7.55
N GLU A 182 6.14 -9.46 6.44
CA GLU A 182 7.14 -9.94 5.50
C GLU A 182 8.57 -9.72 6.03
N LEU A 183 8.89 -8.50 6.48
CA LEU A 183 10.22 -8.12 7.00
C LEU A 183 10.66 -9.01 8.18
N SER A 184 9.73 -9.29 9.10
CA SER A 184 9.98 -10.16 10.27
C SER A 184 9.76 -11.64 9.97
N TRP A 185 9.34 -12.00 8.75
CA TRP A 185 8.95 -13.37 8.38
C TRP A 185 7.98 -14.01 9.38
N ARG A 186 6.83 -13.36 9.58
CA ARG A 186 5.82 -13.71 10.60
C ARG A 186 6.40 -13.78 12.02
N GLY A 187 7.30 -12.85 12.34
CA GLY A 187 7.95 -12.74 13.65
C GLY A 187 9.04 -13.77 13.93
N SER A 188 9.46 -14.59 12.95
CA SER A 188 10.59 -15.50 13.14
C SER A 188 11.96 -14.83 12.98
N LYS A 189 11.99 -13.63 12.39
CA LYS A 189 13.15 -12.75 12.27
C LYS A 189 12.87 -11.42 12.96
N SER A 190 13.93 -10.76 13.40
CA SER A 190 13.85 -9.42 14.00
C SER A 190 14.20 -8.36 12.98
N VAL A 191 13.44 -7.27 12.95
CA VAL A 191 13.76 -6.03 12.23
C VAL A 191 14.60 -5.16 13.18
N ASP A 192 15.81 -4.80 12.75
CA ASP A 192 16.72 -3.95 13.52
C ASP A 192 16.34 -2.47 13.36
N LEU A 193 16.21 -1.77 14.48
CA LEU A 193 15.94 -0.33 14.53
C LEU A 193 17.17 0.48 14.96
N GLY A 194 18.32 -0.16 15.17
CA GLY A 194 19.53 0.47 15.68
C GLY A 194 19.53 0.63 17.20
N GLY A 195 20.73 0.83 17.78
CA GLY A 195 20.88 1.00 19.24
C GLY A 195 20.51 -0.23 20.09
N GLY A 196 20.38 -1.41 19.47
CA GLY A 196 19.93 -2.65 20.13
C GLY A 196 18.40 -2.82 20.16
N GLU A 197 17.64 -1.87 19.62
CA GLU A 197 16.19 -1.95 19.50
C GLU A 197 15.77 -2.82 18.32
N THR A 198 14.76 -3.68 18.53
CA THR A 198 14.22 -4.54 17.48
C THR A 198 12.70 -4.58 17.50
N ARG A 199 12.10 -4.98 16.36
CA ARG A 199 10.66 -5.24 16.22
C ARG A 199 10.39 -6.52 15.44
N THR A 200 9.23 -7.08 15.68
CA THR A 200 8.59 -8.08 14.80
C THR A 200 7.30 -7.51 14.23
N PHE A 201 6.51 -6.86 15.10
CA PHE A 201 5.34 -6.07 14.79
C PHE A 201 5.42 -4.74 15.55
N LEU A 202 4.51 -3.82 15.26
CA LEU A 202 4.44 -2.50 15.89
C LEU A 202 4.10 -2.60 17.38
N ARG A 203 4.57 -1.61 18.16
CA ARG A 203 4.26 -1.41 19.57
C ARG A 203 3.60 -0.05 19.78
N ASP A 204 2.92 0.10 20.93
CA ASP A 204 2.43 1.39 21.38
C ASP A 204 3.56 2.43 21.40
N GLY A 205 3.27 3.64 20.91
CA GLY A 205 4.22 4.73 20.79
C GLY A 205 5.16 4.67 19.59
N ASP A 206 5.13 3.59 18.79
CA ASP A 206 5.86 3.56 17.52
C ASP A 206 5.21 4.55 16.52
N GLU A 207 6.03 5.38 15.89
CA GLU A 207 5.64 6.27 14.79
C GLU A 207 6.17 5.71 13.45
N VAL A 208 5.26 5.54 12.50
CA VAL A 208 5.58 5.12 11.12
C VAL A 208 5.49 6.31 10.21
N THR A 209 6.49 6.49 9.34
CA THR A 209 6.44 7.45 8.24
C THR A 209 6.74 6.78 6.92
N ILE A 210 5.81 6.89 5.97
CA ILE A 210 6.01 6.55 4.57
C ILE A 210 6.37 7.83 3.80
N THR A 211 7.42 7.78 2.99
CA THR A 211 7.78 8.85 2.05
C THR A 211 8.07 8.28 0.68
N GLY A 212 7.90 9.10 -0.36
CA GLY A 212 8.18 8.68 -1.71
C GLY A 212 8.49 9.84 -2.67
N TYR A 213 9.24 9.53 -3.72
CA TYR A 213 9.54 10.49 -4.78
C TYR A 213 9.92 9.85 -6.13
N GLY A 214 9.51 10.52 -7.21
CA GLY A 214 10.10 10.35 -8.55
C GLY A 214 11.38 11.18 -8.67
N GLN A 215 12.45 10.60 -9.21
CA GLN A 215 13.75 11.27 -9.37
C GLN A 215 13.94 11.74 -10.81
N GLY A 216 14.02 13.05 -11.01
CA GLY A 216 14.39 13.66 -12.29
C GLY A 216 15.85 14.09 -12.32
N ASP A 217 16.28 14.70 -13.44
CA ASP A 217 17.61 15.29 -13.54
C ASP A 217 17.66 16.64 -12.79
N GLY A 218 18.29 16.64 -11.61
CA GLY A 218 18.38 17.84 -10.75
C GLY A 218 17.11 18.21 -9.98
N TYR A 219 16.04 17.42 -10.03
CA TYR A 219 14.80 17.67 -9.28
C TYR A 219 14.13 16.37 -8.76
N ARG A 220 13.15 16.52 -7.86
CA ARG A 220 12.28 15.43 -7.39
C ARG A 220 10.82 15.86 -7.42
N VAL A 221 9.93 14.92 -7.72
CA VAL A 221 8.49 15.04 -7.46
C VAL A 221 8.18 14.19 -6.25
N GLY A 222 8.03 14.84 -5.10
CA GLY A 222 7.81 14.19 -3.80
C GLY A 222 6.35 14.24 -3.34
N PHE A 223 5.94 13.25 -2.56
CA PHE A 223 4.57 13.09 -2.07
C PHE A 223 4.31 13.72 -0.68
N GLY A 224 5.36 14.23 -0.02
CA GLY A 224 5.31 14.52 1.41
C GLY A 224 5.19 13.25 2.26
N PRO A 225 4.93 13.37 3.57
CA PRO A 225 4.83 12.22 4.46
C PRO A 225 3.39 11.67 4.54
N CYS A 226 3.29 10.34 4.66
CA CYS A 226 2.12 9.64 5.21
C CYS A 226 2.54 9.06 6.57
N MET A 227 2.00 9.60 7.66
CA MET A 227 2.53 9.38 9.01
C MET A 227 1.43 9.04 10.02
N GLY A 228 1.75 8.18 10.98
CA GLY A 228 0.88 7.91 12.12
C GLY A 228 1.62 7.28 13.29
N THR A 229 1.12 7.53 14.50
CA THR A 229 1.67 7.02 15.75
C THR A 229 0.68 6.05 16.38
N ILE A 230 1.16 4.88 16.81
CA ILE A 230 0.33 3.90 17.48
C ILE A 230 0.02 4.35 18.90
N LEU A 231 -1.27 4.42 19.22
CA LEU A 231 -1.73 4.67 20.58
C LEU A 231 -2.08 3.35 21.28
N PRO A 232 -1.94 3.27 22.62
CA PRO A 232 -2.40 2.13 23.37
C PRO A 232 -3.86 1.81 23.11
N ALA A 233 -4.17 0.52 23.02
CA ALA A 233 -5.54 0.04 23.00
C ALA A 233 -6.30 0.45 24.27
N LEU A 234 -7.63 0.57 24.17
CA LEU A 234 -8.47 0.84 25.32
C LEU A 234 -8.37 -0.29 26.35
N GLN A 235 -8.33 0.06 27.64
CA GLN A 235 -8.41 -0.90 28.72
C GLN A 235 -9.88 -1.33 28.93
N HIS A 236 -10.12 -2.63 29.04
CA HIS A 236 -11.43 -3.23 29.30
C HIS A 236 -11.43 -3.96 30.65
#